data_AF-A0A2G9Y014-F1
#
_entry.id   AF-A0A2G9Y014-F1
#
_cell.length_a   1.000
_cell.length_b   1.000
_cell.length_c   1.000
_cell.angle_alpha   90.00
_cell.angle_beta   90.00
_cell.angle_gamma   90.00
#
_symmetry.space_group_name_H-M   'P 1'
#
loop_
_entity.id
_entity.type
_entity.pdbx_description
1 polymer ?
#
loop_
_entity_poly.entity_id
_entity_poly.type
_entity_poly.pdbx_seq_one_letter_code
_entity_poly.pdbx_strand_id
1 'polypeptide(L)'
;MSLEKTATTIKRLITEYGNLYSEQLGINIKNGDEEEIFKWFLASLLFGKRISENIAVRTYREFERAGVLSPKAVLAAGWNRLVEILDAGGYVRYDFGTATKLLEISKDLLTGYGEEPLTTIHRTAKNNNELESILQSFKGIGPVTTNIFLRELRDVWKKADPEPLPSVKMVARRFNIDLDKLNRKTEEFIRLEAALIRVRKMGDGTV
;
A
#
# COMPACT_ATOMS: atom_id res chain seq x y z
N MET A 1 -2.06 4.20 -32.14
CA MET A 1 -0.61 4.21 -31.82
C MET A 1 -0.07 2.80 -32.08
N SER A 2 1.10 2.63 -32.71
CA SER A 2 1.68 1.29 -32.92
C SER A 2 2.05 0.64 -31.58
N LEU A 3 2.02 -0.70 -31.50
CA LEU A 3 2.36 -1.46 -30.29
C LEU A 3 3.76 -1.11 -29.75
N GLU A 4 4.74 -0.89 -30.65
CA GLU A 4 6.10 -0.49 -30.30
C GLU A 4 6.16 0.86 -29.57
N LYS A 5 5.33 1.82 -29.99
CA LYS A 5 5.27 3.14 -29.36
C LYS A 5 4.63 3.07 -27.96
N THR A 6 3.66 2.18 -27.76
CA THR A 6 3.08 1.93 -26.42
C THR A 6 4.12 1.29 -25.49
N ALA A 7 4.83 0.26 -25.94
CA ALA A 7 5.89 -0.39 -25.15
C ALA A 7 7.00 0.59 -24.76
N THR A 8 7.42 1.45 -25.69
CA THR A 8 8.42 2.51 -25.42
C THR A 8 7.92 3.49 -24.35
N THR A 9 6.64 3.87 -24.42
CA THR A 9 6.02 4.79 -23.45
C THR A 9 5.95 4.17 -22.06
N ILE A 10 5.54 2.90 -21.94
CA ILE A 10 5.51 2.15 -20.68
C ILE A 10 6.91 2.10 -20.07
N LYS A 11 7.92 1.72 -20.85
CA LYS A 11 9.30 1.63 -20.38
C LYS A 11 9.81 2.97 -19.84
N ARG A 12 9.52 4.08 -20.52
CA ARG A 12 9.87 5.43 -20.07
C ARG A 12 9.20 5.77 -18.73
N LEU A 13 7.88 5.56 -18.62
CA LEU A 13 7.13 5.82 -17.39
C LEU A 13 7.68 5.03 -16.20
N ILE A 14 7.98 3.74 -16.41
CA ILE A 14 8.57 2.89 -15.37
C ILE A 14 9.96 3.38 -14.98
N THR A 15 10.79 3.76 -15.96
CA THR A 15 12.17 4.23 -15.69
C THR A 15 12.17 5.51 -14.86
N GLU A 16 11.30 6.46 -15.18
CA GLU A 16 11.27 7.78 -14.53
C GLU A 16 10.50 7.77 -13.20
N TYR A 17 9.42 6.97 -13.09
CA TYR A 17 8.47 7.07 -11.98
C TYR A 17 8.07 5.73 -11.35
N GLY A 18 8.65 4.61 -11.78
CA GLY A 18 8.22 3.25 -11.40
C GLY A 18 8.86 2.68 -10.12
N ASN A 19 9.56 3.47 -9.31
CA ASN A 19 10.06 3.02 -8.01
C ASN A 19 8.90 2.59 -7.11
N LEU A 20 8.95 1.45 -6.44
CA LEU A 20 7.80 1.04 -5.61
C LEU A 20 7.73 1.86 -4.32
N TYR A 21 6.52 1.98 -3.74
CA TYR A 21 6.35 2.69 -2.47
C TYR A 21 6.98 1.89 -1.31
N SER A 22 6.89 0.56 -1.35
CA SER A 22 7.62 -0.33 -0.44
C SER A 22 9.14 -0.16 -0.55
N GLU A 23 9.68 -0.14 -1.77
CA GLU A 23 11.13 0.08 -2.03
C GLU A 23 11.61 1.43 -1.49
N GLN A 24 10.84 2.51 -1.67
CA GLN A 24 11.14 3.83 -1.10
C GLN A 24 11.21 3.82 0.44
N LEU A 25 10.45 2.93 1.08
CA LEU A 25 10.47 2.72 2.52
C LEU A 25 11.51 1.70 2.98
N GLY A 26 12.23 1.05 2.06
CA GLY A 26 13.18 -0.02 2.37
C GLY A 26 12.51 -1.31 2.85
N ILE A 27 11.24 -1.51 2.50
CA ILE A 27 10.45 -2.68 2.88
C ILE A 27 10.56 -3.73 1.77
N ASN A 28 11.00 -4.95 2.11
CA ASN A 28 11.18 -6.05 1.17
C ASN A 28 10.03 -7.06 1.24
N ILE A 29 9.00 -6.85 0.43
CA ILE A 29 7.84 -7.75 0.38
C ILE A 29 8.03 -8.98 -0.52
N LYS A 30 9.15 -9.10 -1.25
CA LYS A 30 9.31 -10.09 -2.34
C LYS A 30 9.22 -11.54 -1.88
N ASN A 31 9.66 -11.84 -0.67
CA ASN A 31 9.66 -13.19 -0.11
C ASN A 31 8.33 -13.57 0.54
N GLY A 32 7.42 -12.62 0.71
CA GLY A 32 6.17 -12.85 1.42
C GLY A 32 6.32 -12.97 2.94
N ASP A 33 7.43 -12.47 3.51
CA ASP A 33 7.71 -12.52 4.95
C ASP A 33 6.70 -11.67 5.74
N GLU A 34 6.03 -12.25 6.74
CA GLU A 34 4.96 -11.58 7.50
C GLU A 34 5.40 -10.23 8.09
N GLU A 35 6.64 -10.14 8.60
CA GLU A 35 7.18 -8.91 9.19
C GLU A 35 7.26 -7.78 8.16
N GLU A 36 7.75 -8.05 6.96
CA GLU A 36 7.84 -7.08 5.86
C GLU A 36 6.46 -6.75 5.30
N ILE A 37 5.55 -7.73 5.24
CA ILE A 37 4.16 -7.51 4.84
C ILE A 37 3.44 -6.62 5.86
N PHE A 38 3.66 -6.80 7.16
CA PHE A 38 3.06 -5.94 8.17
C PHE A 38 3.64 -4.52 8.11
N LYS A 39 4.95 -4.36 7.90
CA LYS A 39 5.56 -3.05 7.62
C LYS A 39 4.86 -2.35 6.45
N TRP A 40 4.62 -3.08 5.36
CA TRP A 40 3.91 -2.54 4.20
C TRP A 40 2.43 -2.24 4.48
N PHE A 41 1.76 -3.08 5.26
CA PHE A 41 0.39 -2.87 5.70
C PHE A 41 0.25 -1.61 6.57
N LEU A 42 1.17 -1.41 7.53
CA LEU A 42 1.25 -0.21 8.36
C LEU A 42 1.44 1.04 7.49
N ALA A 43 2.40 1.02 6.55
CA ALA A 43 2.60 2.11 5.61
C ALA A 43 1.32 2.39 4.77
N SER A 44 0.63 1.35 4.32
CA SER A 44 -0.61 1.45 3.56
C SER A 44 -1.73 2.13 4.34
N LEU A 45 -1.83 1.86 5.65
CA LEU A 45 -2.78 2.54 6.54
C LEU A 45 -2.51 4.05 6.63
N LEU A 46 -1.24 4.46 6.65
CA LEU A 46 -0.81 5.86 6.66
C LEU A 46 -1.09 6.55 5.32
N PHE A 47 -0.78 5.89 4.20
CA PHE A 47 -1.08 6.40 2.86
C PHE A 47 -2.59 6.48 2.55
N GLY A 48 -3.41 5.69 3.25
CA GLY A 48 -4.85 5.58 2.99
C GLY A 48 -5.68 6.80 3.39
N LYS A 49 -5.12 7.74 4.17
CA LYS A 49 -5.80 8.99 4.53
C LYS A 49 -5.53 10.09 3.50
N ARG A 50 -6.34 11.16 3.54
CA ARG A 50 -6.11 12.38 2.73
C ARG A 50 -4.93 13.17 3.30
N ILE A 51 -3.72 12.64 3.12
CA ILE A 51 -2.48 13.21 3.61
C ILE A 51 -1.42 13.20 2.52
N SER A 52 -0.40 14.05 2.64
CA SER A 52 0.69 14.07 1.67
C SER A 52 1.54 12.81 1.76
N GLU A 53 2.10 12.39 0.63
CA GLU A 53 3.03 11.25 0.57
C GLU A 53 4.24 11.47 1.50
N ASN A 54 4.78 12.69 1.52
CA ASN A 54 5.93 13.04 2.36
C ASN A 54 5.64 12.89 3.86
N ILE A 55 4.44 13.26 4.31
CA ILE A 55 4.05 13.07 5.72
C ILE A 55 3.91 11.57 6.00
N ALA A 56 3.21 10.81 5.17
CA ALA A 56 3.06 9.36 5.39
C ALA A 56 4.42 8.63 5.44
N VAL A 57 5.35 8.97 4.54
CA VAL A 57 6.73 8.44 4.55
C VAL A 57 7.45 8.82 5.84
N ARG A 58 7.41 10.10 6.23
CA ARG A 58 8.05 10.57 7.46
C ARG A 58 7.50 9.86 8.69
N THR A 59 6.17 9.78 8.81
CA THR A 59 5.49 9.07 9.89
C THR A 59 5.91 7.62 9.95
N TYR A 60 5.95 6.90 8.82
CA TYR A 60 6.46 5.52 8.80
C TYR A 60 7.89 5.40 9.35
N ARG A 61 8.78 6.34 9.00
CA ARG A 61 10.16 6.38 9.53
C ARG A 61 10.23 6.65 11.03
N GLU A 62 9.23 7.32 11.63
CA GLU A 62 9.13 7.46 13.09
C GLU A 62 8.70 6.14 13.74
N PHE A 63 7.76 5.39 13.14
CA PHE A 63 7.40 4.05 13.60
C PHE A 63 8.61 3.09 13.56
N GLU A 64 9.39 3.16 12.48
CA GLU A 64 10.63 2.39 12.32
C GLU A 64 11.65 2.75 13.41
N ARG A 65 11.93 4.04 13.62
CA ARG A 65 12.83 4.51 14.69
C ARG A 65 12.37 4.11 16.09
N ALA A 66 11.05 4.03 16.31
CA ALA A 66 10.48 3.62 17.58
C ALA A 66 10.38 2.09 17.74
N GLY A 67 10.73 1.29 16.73
CA GLY A 67 10.60 -0.18 16.76
C GLY A 67 9.15 -0.67 16.77
N VAL A 68 8.18 0.16 16.36
CA VAL A 68 6.75 -0.15 16.40
C VAL A 68 6.30 -0.67 15.02
N LEU A 69 6.83 -1.85 14.65
CA LEU A 69 6.68 -2.43 13.32
C LEU A 69 6.01 -3.82 13.31
N SER A 70 5.26 -4.17 14.35
CA SER A 70 4.46 -5.40 14.41
C SER A 70 3.16 -5.17 15.16
N PRO A 71 2.11 -6.01 14.98
CA PRO A 71 0.87 -5.87 15.74
C PRO A 71 1.12 -5.90 17.25
N LYS A 72 2.03 -6.77 17.71
CA LYS A 72 2.43 -6.87 19.12
C LYS A 72 3.11 -5.61 19.61
N ALA A 73 4.03 -5.05 18.82
CA ALA A 73 4.71 -3.80 19.18
C ALA A 73 3.74 -2.61 19.22
N VAL A 74 2.76 -2.56 18.30
CA VAL A 74 1.70 -1.55 18.31
C VAL A 74 0.87 -1.62 19.60
N LEU A 75 0.45 -2.82 20.00
CA LEU A 75 -0.29 -3.01 21.24
C LEU A 75 0.54 -2.68 22.48
N ALA A 76 1.82 -3.09 22.50
CA ALA A 76 2.73 -2.83 23.61
C ALA A 76 3.06 -1.34 23.78
N ALA A 77 3.16 -0.59 22.67
CA ALA A 77 3.37 0.86 22.70
C ALA A 77 2.19 1.58 23.37
N GLY A 78 0.96 1.12 23.11
CA GLY A 78 -0.24 1.73 23.65
C GLY A 78 -0.55 3.10 23.03
N TRP A 79 -1.71 3.66 23.40
CA TRP A 79 -2.28 4.80 22.67
C TRP A 79 -1.41 6.05 22.72
N ASN A 80 -0.93 6.46 23.91
CA ASN A 80 -0.12 7.68 24.08
C ASN A 80 1.15 7.63 23.23
N ARG A 81 1.87 6.51 23.25
CA ARG A 81 3.11 6.37 22.47
C ARG A 81 2.87 6.41 20.97
N LEU A 82 1.77 5.81 20.51
CA LEU A 82 1.39 5.86 19.10
C LEU A 82 1.08 7.29 18.66
N VAL A 83 0.38 8.07 19.49
CA VAL A 83 0.13 9.50 19.22
C VAL A 83 1.45 10.27 19.12
N GLU A 84 2.39 10.09 20.04
CA GLU A 84 3.71 10.74 19.98
C GLU A 84 4.46 10.43 18.67
N ILE A 85 4.45 9.17 18.23
CA ILE A 85 5.08 8.74 16.97
C ILE A 85 4.39 9.39 15.77
N LEU A 86 3.06 9.42 15.77
CA LEU A 86 2.25 10.03 14.72
C LEU A 86 2.52 11.55 14.63
N ASP A 87 2.59 12.23 15.76
CA ASP A 87 2.88 13.67 15.85
C ASP A 87 4.29 14.01 15.35
N ALA A 88 5.30 13.25 15.76
CA ALA A 88 6.67 13.41 15.27
C ALA A 88 6.75 13.29 13.74
N GLY A 89 5.88 12.46 13.16
CA GLY A 89 5.75 12.28 11.72
C GLY A 89 5.03 13.41 10.99
N GLY A 90 4.39 14.33 11.71
CA GLY A 90 3.52 15.38 11.16
C GLY A 90 2.08 14.93 10.90
N TYR A 91 1.64 13.84 11.54
CA TYR A 91 0.30 13.26 11.39
C TYR A 91 -0.76 13.86 12.33
N VAL A 92 -0.47 15.02 12.95
CA VAL A 92 -1.23 15.71 14.01
C VAL A 92 -2.73 15.87 13.73
N ARG A 93 -3.15 15.98 12.47
CA ARG A 93 -4.59 16.10 12.14
C ARG A 93 -5.37 14.81 12.42
N TYR A 94 -4.69 13.67 12.40
CA TYR A 94 -5.31 12.34 12.37
C TYR A 94 -4.69 11.38 13.40
N ASP A 95 -3.77 11.86 14.21
CA ASP A 95 -3.01 11.15 15.24
C ASP A 95 -3.91 10.31 16.16
N PHE A 96 -4.84 10.91 16.88
CA PHE A 96 -5.68 10.26 17.89
C PHE A 96 -6.51 9.13 17.27
N GLY A 97 -7.17 9.44 16.14
CA GLY A 97 -7.99 8.46 15.42
C GLY A 97 -7.15 7.34 14.79
N THR A 98 -5.92 7.64 14.38
CA THR A 98 -5.02 6.65 13.79
C THR A 98 -4.40 5.76 14.87
N ALA A 99 -4.03 6.30 16.02
CA ALA A 99 -3.57 5.53 17.18
C ALA A 99 -4.64 4.53 17.64
N THR A 100 -5.89 4.99 17.83
CA THR A 100 -7.01 4.11 18.18
C THR A 100 -7.23 3.02 17.12
N LYS A 101 -7.23 3.40 15.84
CA LYS A 101 -7.40 2.46 14.73
C LYS A 101 -6.29 1.41 14.70
N LEU A 102 -5.03 1.80 14.91
CA LEU A 102 -3.89 0.88 14.89
C LEU A 102 -3.97 -0.15 16.03
N LEU A 103 -4.41 0.27 17.22
CA LEU A 103 -4.64 -0.63 18.35
C LEU A 103 -5.79 -1.61 18.06
N GLU A 104 -6.93 -1.12 17.57
CA GLU A 104 -8.09 -1.96 17.21
C GLU A 104 -7.68 -3.02 16.16
N ILE A 105 -7.07 -2.60 15.05
CA ILE A 105 -6.65 -3.50 13.98
C ILE A 105 -5.62 -4.52 14.48
N SER A 106 -4.62 -4.08 15.25
CA SER A 106 -3.57 -4.99 15.72
C SER A 106 -4.13 -6.05 16.69
N LYS A 107 -5.11 -5.67 17.52
CA LYS A 107 -5.82 -6.59 18.38
C LYS A 107 -6.65 -7.60 17.58
N ASP A 108 -7.42 -7.12 16.60
CA ASP A 108 -8.28 -7.97 15.77
C ASP A 108 -7.47 -8.94 14.92
N LEU A 109 -6.33 -8.49 14.36
CA LEU A 109 -5.39 -9.33 13.64
C LEU A 109 -4.89 -10.50 14.50
N LEU A 110 -4.34 -10.19 15.68
CA LEU A 110 -3.78 -11.23 16.56
C LEU A 110 -4.86 -12.18 17.10
N THR A 111 -6.03 -11.64 17.46
CA THR A 111 -7.12 -12.44 18.03
C THR A 111 -7.77 -13.35 16.99
N GLY A 112 -7.96 -12.85 15.76
CA GLY A 112 -8.65 -13.58 14.70
C GLY A 112 -7.75 -14.52 13.89
N TYR A 113 -6.46 -14.20 13.78
CA TYR A 113 -5.58 -14.84 12.78
C TYR A 113 -4.22 -15.29 13.33
N GLY A 114 -3.92 -15.03 14.60
CA GLY A 114 -2.73 -15.55 15.28
C GLY A 114 -1.46 -14.73 15.02
N GLU A 115 -0.32 -15.42 14.99
CA GLU A 115 1.03 -14.83 14.95
C GLU A 115 1.42 -14.26 13.58
N GLU A 116 0.90 -14.85 12.51
CA GLU A 116 1.11 -14.40 11.12
C GLU A 116 -0.22 -13.99 10.49
N PRO A 117 -0.86 -12.93 11.00
CA PRO A 117 -2.25 -12.65 10.70
C PRO A 117 -2.49 -12.29 9.23
N LEU A 118 -1.62 -11.52 8.58
CA LEU A 118 -1.82 -11.08 7.20
C LEU A 118 -1.61 -12.23 6.21
N THR A 119 -0.57 -13.03 6.42
CA THR A 119 -0.33 -14.27 5.65
C THR A 119 -1.46 -15.29 5.88
N THR A 120 -1.98 -15.40 7.10
CA THR A 120 -3.14 -16.27 7.39
C THR A 120 -4.41 -15.79 6.68
N ILE A 121 -4.69 -14.49 6.66
CA ILE A 121 -5.80 -13.91 5.88
C ILE A 121 -5.66 -14.25 4.39
N HIS A 122 -4.47 -14.04 3.81
CA HIS A 122 -4.21 -14.40 2.41
C HIS A 122 -4.41 -15.90 2.14
N ARG A 123 -3.89 -16.77 3.02
CA ARG A 123 -4.00 -18.22 2.89
C ARG A 123 -5.44 -18.70 2.94
N THR A 124 -6.24 -18.14 3.85
CA THR A 124 -7.62 -18.58 4.13
C THR A 124 -8.68 -18.01 3.18
N ALA A 125 -8.47 -16.81 2.63
CA ALA A 125 -9.36 -16.25 1.61
C ALA A 125 -9.47 -17.18 0.39
N LYS A 126 -10.66 -17.40 -0.18
CA LYS A 126 -10.83 -18.32 -1.33
C LYS A 126 -10.39 -17.67 -2.64
N ASN A 127 -10.51 -16.36 -2.75
CA ASN A 127 -10.23 -15.60 -3.97
C ASN A 127 -9.88 -14.13 -3.64
N ASN A 128 -9.61 -13.35 -4.69
CA ASN A 128 -9.20 -11.95 -4.59
C ASN A 128 -10.28 -11.08 -3.92
N ASN A 129 -11.55 -11.30 -4.28
CA ASN A 129 -12.67 -10.53 -3.73
C ASN A 129 -12.86 -10.80 -2.22
N GLU A 130 -12.70 -12.05 -1.79
CA GLU A 130 -12.77 -12.39 -0.37
C GLU A 130 -11.58 -11.85 0.41
N LEU A 131 -10.37 -11.87 -0.16
CA LEU A 131 -9.19 -11.23 0.43
C LEU A 131 -9.44 -9.72 0.66
N GLU A 132 -9.94 -9.04 -0.36
CA GLU A 132 -10.31 -7.62 -0.25
C GLU A 132 -11.40 -7.39 0.80
N SER A 133 -12.42 -8.26 0.85
CA SER A 133 -13.55 -8.14 1.78
C SER A 133 -13.12 -8.34 3.24
N ILE A 134 -12.27 -9.33 3.51
CA ILE A 134 -11.70 -9.57 4.85
C ILE A 134 -10.89 -8.35 5.28
N LEU A 135 -9.98 -7.84 4.43
CA LEU A 135 -9.18 -6.66 4.75
C LEU A 135 -10.05 -5.41 5.01
N GLN A 136 -11.15 -5.25 4.28
CA GLN A 136 -12.09 -4.12 4.46
C GLN A 136 -13.03 -4.29 5.66
N SER A 137 -13.12 -5.50 6.25
CA SER A 137 -13.89 -5.73 7.48
C SER A 137 -13.25 -5.09 8.71
N PHE A 138 -11.92 -4.90 8.69
CA PHE A 138 -11.21 -4.19 9.74
C PHE A 138 -11.59 -2.72 9.74
N LYS A 139 -11.98 -2.22 10.92
CA LYS A 139 -12.53 -0.88 11.07
C LYS A 139 -11.57 0.20 10.53
N GLY A 140 -12.12 1.03 9.64
CA GLY A 140 -11.39 2.13 9.02
C GLY A 140 -10.45 1.73 7.89
N ILE A 141 -10.42 0.46 7.46
CA ILE A 141 -9.81 0.05 6.19
C ILE A 141 -10.88 0.11 5.11
N GLY A 142 -10.64 0.95 4.10
CA GLY A 142 -11.53 1.08 2.94
C GLY A 142 -10.86 0.65 1.64
N PRO A 143 -11.59 0.67 0.51
CA PRO A 143 -11.11 0.18 -0.79
C PRO A 143 -9.78 0.79 -1.23
N VAL A 144 -9.55 2.08 -0.94
CA VAL A 144 -8.28 2.76 -1.29
C VAL A 144 -7.10 2.18 -0.50
N THR A 145 -7.26 1.95 0.80
CA THR A 145 -6.21 1.38 1.64
C THR A 145 -5.91 -0.06 1.26
N THR A 146 -6.96 -0.85 0.99
CA THR A 146 -6.83 -2.22 0.49
C THR A 146 -6.10 -2.27 -0.85
N ASN A 147 -6.43 -1.36 -1.78
CA ASN A 147 -5.73 -1.26 -3.05
C ASN A 147 -4.25 -0.88 -2.87
N ILE A 148 -3.94 0.09 -2.00
CA ILE A 148 -2.55 0.47 -1.69
C ILE A 148 -1.76 -0.74 -1.20
N PHE A 149 -2.32 -1.49 -0.25
CA PHE A 149 -1.66 -2.65 0.31
C PHE A 149 -1.45 -3.76 -0.74
N LEU A 150 -2.52 -4.16 -1.43
CA LEU A 150 -2.47 -5.34 -2.31
C LEU A 150 -1.79 -5.11 -3.66
N ARG A 151 -1.73 -3.87 -4.18
CA ARG A 151 -1.20 -3.63 -5.54
C ARG A 151 0.28 -3.98 -5.69
N GLU A 152 1.09 -3.81 -4.64
CA GLU A 152 2.53 -4.15 -4.68
C GLU A 152 2.78 -5.61 -4.30
N LEU A 153 1.75 -6.33 -3.82
CA LEU A 153 1.80 -7.75 -3.52
C LEU A 153 1.32 -8.61 -4.70
N ARG A 154 1.08 -8.05 -5.89
CA ARG A 154 0.43 -8.78 -7.00
C ARG A 154 1.20 -10.02 -7.43
N ASP A 155 2.53 -9.90 -7.54
CA ASP A 155 3.46 -10.97 -7.93
C ASP A 155 3.94 -11.81 -6.73
N VAL A 156 3.72 -11.34 -5.50
CA VAL A 156 4.02 -12.06 -4.25
C VAL A 156 2.86 -12.99 -3.83
N TRP A 157 1.64 -12.46 -3.84
CA TRP A 157 0.44 -13.12 -3.36
C TRP A 157 -0.50 -13.46 -4.50
N LYS A 158 -0.73 -14.76 -4.71
CA LYS A 158 -1.65 -15.26 -5.76
C LYS A 158 -2.99 -14.53 -5.78
N LYS A 159 -3.58 -14.26 -4.62
CA LYS A 159 -4.91 -13.62 -4.46
C LYS A 159 -4.88 -12.08 -4.40
N ALA A 160 -3.71 -11.44 -4.37
CA ALA A 160 -3.59 -9.99 -4.36
C ALA A 160 -3.71 -9.46 -5.79
N ASP A 161 -4.88 -9.02 -6.21
CA ASP A 161 -5.06 -8.50 -7.57
C ASP A 161 -6.17 -7.44 -7.63
N PRO A 162 -6.03 -6.33 -6.89
CA PRO A 162 -7.07 -5.32 -6.84
C PRO A 162 -7.23 -4.65 -8.20
N GLU A 163 -8.42 -4.16 -8.53
CA GLU A 163 -8.58 -3.32 -9.72
C GLU A 163 -7.72 -2.06 -9.62
N PRO A 164 -6.99 -1.66 -10.67
CA PRO A 164 -6.31 -0.36 -10.68
C PRO A 164 -7.31 0.76 -10.39
N LEU A 165 -6.90 1.73 -9.56
CA LEU A 165 -7.79 2.82 -9.16
C LEU A 165 -8.33 3.57 -10.40
N PRO A 166 -9.56 4.12 -10.36
CA PRO A 166 -10.13 4.85 -11.48
C PRO A 166 -9.21 5.98 -12.00
N SER A 167 -8.48 6.60 -11.08
CA SER A 167 -7.51 7.65 -11.40
C SER A 167 -6.27 7.15 -12.15
N VAL A 168 -5.83 5.91 -11.89
CA VAL A 168 -4.75 5.25 -12.62
C VAL A 168 -5.21 4.91 -14.03
N LYS A 169 -6.42 4.32 -14.17
CA LYS A 169 -7.03 4.03 -15.48
C LYS A 169 -7.19 5.31 -16.32
N MET A 170 -7.57 6.42 -15.69
CA MET A 170 -7.66 7.73 -16.35
C MET A 170 -6.32 8.21 -16.89
N VAL A 171 -5.23 8.13 -16.10
CA VAL A 171 -3.90 8.57 -16.56
C VAL A 171 -3.36 7.65 -17.65
N ALA A 172 -3.55 6.33 -17.53
CA ALA A 172 -3.14 5.36 -18.56
C ALA A 172 -3.74 5.69 -19.93
N ARG A 173 -5.03 6.06 -19.98
CA ARG A 173 -5.73 6.47 -21.21
C ARG A 173 -5.09 7.69 -21.88
N ARG A 174 -4.55 8.65 -21.12
CA ARG A 174 -3.85 9.83 -21.67
C ARG A 174 -2.59 9.44 -22.44
N PHE A 175 -1.94 8.36 -22.04
CA PHE A 175 -0.77 7.78 -22.71
C PHE A 175 -1.13 6.70 -23.74
N ASN A 176 -2.43 6.52 -24.05
CA ASN A 176 -2.93 5.45 -24.93
C ASN A 176 -2.53 4.03 -24.46
N ILE A 177 -2.45 3.83 -23.14
CA ILE A 177 -2.17 2.53 -22.52
C ILE A 177 -3.51 1.90 -22.10
N ASP A 178 -3.76 0.71 -22.60
CA ASP A 178 -4.90 -0.13 -22.25
C ASP A 178 -4.49 -1.15 -21.20
N LEU A 179 -4.75 -0.83 -19.92
CA LEU A 179 -4.32 -1.65 -18.78
C LEU A 179 -4.97 -3.05 -18.79
N ASP A 180 -6.14 -3.21 -19.41
CA ASP A 180 -6.87 -4.48 -19.43
C ASP A 180 -6.21 -5.50 -20.38
N LYS A 181 -5.30 -5.04 -21.24
CA LYS A 181 -4.50 -5.89 -22.14
C LYS A 181 -3.14 -6.31 -21.55
N LEU A 182 -2.79 -5.82 -20.37
CA LEU A 182 -1.52 -6.11 -19.72
C LEU A 182 -1.68 -7.20 -18.67
N ASN A 183 -0.67 -8.05 -18.51
CA ASN A 183 -0.64 -9.01 -17.41
C ASN A 183 -0.36 -8.27 -16.10
N ARG A 184 -1.36 -8.21 -15.20
CA ARG A 184 -1.24 -7.49 -13.92
C ARG A 184 -0.34 -8.17 -12.89
N LYS A 185 -0.02 -9.44 -13.10
CA LYS A 185 0.76 -10.29 -12.18
C LYS A 185 2.27 -10.23 -12.45
N THR A 186 2.75 -9.11 -12.98
CA THR A 186 4.17 -8.91 -13.30
C THR A 186 4.71 -7.68 -12.58
N GLU A 187 6.00 -7.71 -12.25
CA GLU A 187 6.71 -6.56 -11.70
C GLU A 187 6.60 -5.33 -12.63
N GLU A 188 6.63 -5.53 -13.95
CA GLU A 188 6.43 -4.45 -14.94
C GLU A 188 5.10 -3.72 -14.75
N PHE A 189 4.00 -4.46 -14.56
CA PHE A 189 2.68 -3.84 -14.34
C PHE A 189 2.62 -3.09 -13.01
N ILE A 190 3.17 -3.66 -11.93
CA ILE A 190 3.19 -3.02 -10.61
C ILE A 190 3.96 -1.69 -10.68
N ARG A 191 5.12 -1.68 -11.34
CA ARG A 191 5.92 -0.47 -11.54
C ARG A 191 5.22 0.55 -12.44
N LEU A 192 4.52 0.10 -13.49
CA LEU A 192 3.70 0.97 -14.33
C LEU A 192 2.56 1.61 -13.51
N GLU A 193 1.88 0.84 -12.68
CA GLU A 193 0.81 1.34 -11.80
C GLU A 193 1.37 2.40 -10.82
N ALA A 194 2.53 2.16 -10.21
CA ALA A 194 3.22 3.14 -9.37
C ALA A 194 3.58 4.43 -10.14
N ALA A 195 4.10 4.29 -11.36
CA ALA A 195 4.44 5.42 -12.23
C ALA A 195 3.21 6.29 -12.55
N LEU A 196 2.11 5.66 -12.96
CA LEU A 196 0.86 6.36 -13.29
C LEU A 196 0.27 7.09 -12.07
N ILE A 197 0.40 6.53 -10.87
CA ILE A 197 -0.01 7.19 -9.62
C ILE A 197 0.81 8.47 -9.38
N ARG A 198 2.13 8.44 -9.63
CA ARG A 198 3.01 9.60 -9.45
C ARG A 198 2.78 10.67 -10.50
N VAL A 199 2.66 10.31 -11.78
CA VAL A 199 2.35 11.25 -12.87
C VAL A 199 1.07 12.02 -12.58
N ARG A 200 0.03 11.35 -12.05
CA ARG A 200 -1.20 12.01 -11.62
C ARG A 200 -0.98 13.15 -10.61
N LYS A 201 -0.01 13.00 -9.69
CA LYS A 201 0.26 13.97 -8.62
C LYS A 201 1.01 15.21 -9.14
N MET A 202 1.69 15.11 -10.27
CA MET A 202 2.46 16.22 -10.86
C MET A 202 1.58 17.23 -11.61
N GLY A 203 0.32 16.91 -11.89
CA GLY A 203 -0.61 17.79 -12.60
C GLY A 203 -0.38 17.79 -14.12
N ASP A 204 -1.29 18.40 -14.88
CA ASP A 204 -1.29 18.40 -16.36
C ASP A 204 -0.17 19.26 -17.00
N GLY A 205 0.78 19.74 -16.20
CA GLY A 205 1.97 20.44 -16.68
C GLY A 205 3.16 19.50 -16.70
N THR A 206 3.68 19.20 -17.88
CA THR A 206 4.95 18.48 -18.15
C THR A 206 4.99 16.97 -17.85
N VAL A 207 4.51 16.17 -18.82
CA VAL A 207 5.13 14.90 -19.30
C VAL A 207 4.87 14.76 -20.80
#